data_AF-A0A151U8P2-F1
#
_entry.id   AF-A0A151U8P2-F1
#
_cell.length_a   1.000
_cell.length_b   1.000
_cell.length_c   1.000
_cell.angle_alpha   90.00
_cell.angle_beta   90.00
_cell.angle_gamma   90.00
#
_symmetry.space_group_name_H-M   'P 1'
#
loop_
_entity.id
_entity.type
_entity.pdbx_description
1 polymer ?
#
loop_
_entity_poly.entity_id
_entity_poly.type
_entity_poly.pdbx_seq_one_letter_code
_entity_poly.pdbx_strand_id
1 'polypeptide(L)' 'AFLHGDLEEEIYMKQPDGFLVKGKKNYMCRLRKSLHDLKQDFRQWYKKFEFVMCE' A
#
# COMPACT_ATOMS: atom_id res chain seq x y z
N ALA A 1 -1.15 1.25 12.96
CA ALA A 1 -1.17 0.58 11.64
C ALA A 1 0.24 0.12 11.32
N PHE A 2 0.45 -1.19 11.21
CA PHE A 2 1.77 -1.77 10.92
C PHE A 2 2.03 -1.76 9.41
N LEU A 3 3.15 -1.22 8.94
CA LEU A 3 3.48 -1.08 7.51
C LEU A 3 4.45 -2.21 7.11
N HIS A 4 3.95 -3.38 6.73
CA HIS A 4 4.82 -4.57 6.61
C HIS A 4 4.74 -5.38 5.31
N GLY A 5 3.82 -5.11 4.39
CA GLY A 5 3.87 -5.71 3.06
C GLY A 5 4.58 -4.83 2.04
N ASP A 6 5.34 -5.45 1.15
CA ASP A 6 5.82 -4.79 -0.06
C ASP A 6 4.67 -4.61 -1.05
N LEU A 7 4.69 -3.49 -1.76
CA LEU A 7 3.70 -3.19 -2.78
C LEU A 7 4.09 -3.84 -4.10
N GLU A 8 3.19 -4.65 -4.67
CA GLU A 8 3.35 -5.19 -6.02
C GLU A 8 3.11 -4.10 -7.08
N GLU A 9 2.11 -3.24 -6.83
CA GLU A 9 1.74 -2.14 -7.71
C GLU A 9 2.04 -0.78 -7.09
N GLU A 10 2.30 0.23 -7.93
CA GLU A 10 2.50 1.60 -7.47
C GLU A 10 1.16 2.27 -7.18
N ILE A 11 0.85 2.46 -5.89
CA ILE A 11 -0.43 3.02 -5.44
C ILE A 11 -0.26 4.51 -5.10
N TYR A 12 -1.13 5.33 -5.69
CA TYR A 12 -1.27 6.74 -5.40
C TYR A 12 -2.62 7.02 -4.72
N MET A 13 -2.60 7.88 -3.70
CA MET A 13 -3.78 8.27 -2.95
C MET A 13 -3.93 9.79 -2.95
N LYS A 14 -5.14 10.28 -2.76
CA LYS A 14 -5.37 11.69 -2.49
C LYS A 14 -4.61 12.10 -1.21
N GLN A 15 -4.08 13.32 -1.19
CA GLN A 15 -3.51 13.89 0.03
C GLN A 15 -4.54 13.89 1.17
N PRO A 16 -4.20 13.37 2.35
CA PRO A 16 -5.10 13.40 3.50
C PRO A 16 -5.23 14.82 4.04
N ASP A 17 -6.38 15.10 4.66
CA ASP A 17 -6.63 16.39 5.29
C ASP A 17 -5.60 16.61 6.41
N GLY A 18 -4.95 17.78 6.40
CA GLY A 18 -3.83 18.11 7.30
C GLY A 18 -2.43 17.90 6.70
N PHE A 19 -2.30 17.18 5.57
CA PHE A 19 -1.04 17.03 4.83
C PHE A 19 -1.06 17.70 3.45
N LEU A 20 -2.11 18.49 3.17
CA LEU A 20 -2.25 19.23 1.93
C LEU A 20 -1.14 20.28 1.80
N VAL A 21 -0.31 20.15 0.76
CA VAL A 21 0.72 21.16 0.49
C VAL A 21 0.09 22.37 -0.20
N LYS A 22 0.27 23.57 0.37
CA LYS A 22 -0.29 24.82 -0.16
C LYS A 22 0.17 25.05 -1.61
N GLY A 23 -0.78 25.33 -2.49
CA GLY A 23 -0.52 25.51 -3.93
C GLY A 23 -0.37 24.21 -4.73
N LYS A 24 -0.40 23.04 -4.08
CA LYS A 24 -0.19 21.73 -4.72
C LYS A 24 -1.40 20.80 -4.50
N LYS A 25 -2.60 21.31 -4.80
CA LYS A 25 -3.86 20.56 -4.64
C LYS A 25 -3.91 19.28 -5.48
N ASN A 26 -3.21 19.24 -6.60
CA ASN A 26 -3.19 18.11 -7.52
C ASN A 26 -2.16 17.03 -7.17
N TYR A 27 -1.42 17.18 -6.05
CA TYR A 27 -0.48 16.15 -5.64
C TYR A 27 -1.22 14.95 -5.07
N MET A 28 -0.61 13.78 -5.27
CA MET A 28 -1.03 12.52 -4.70
C MET A 28 0.08 11.98 -3.80
N CYS A 29 -0.30 11.29 -2.74
CA CYS A 29 0.61 10.56 -1.87
C CYS A 29 0.92 9.21 -2.49
N ARG A 30 2.20 8.92 -2.70
CA ARG A 30 2.63 7.58 -3.12
C ARG A 30 2.79 6.69 -1.90
N LEU A 31 2.09 5.57 -1.89
CA LEU A 31 2.23 4.57 -0.85
C LEU A 31 3.55 3.81 -1.07
N ARG A 32 4.35 3.66 -0.01
CA ARG A 32 5.63 2.91 -0.07
C ARG A 32 5.53 1.51 0.51
N LYS A 33 4.51 1.26 1.33
CA LYS A 33 4.29 0.02 2.05
C LYS A 33 2.81 -0.27 2.11
N SER A 34 2.47 -1.54 2.07
CA SER A 34 1.11 -2.01 2.09
C SER A 34 0.38 -1.58 3.38
N LEU A 35 -0.94 -1.39 3.25
CA LEU A 35 -1.85 -1.11 4.37
C LEU A 35 -2.74 -2.34 4.50
N HIS A 36 -2.92 -2.83 5.73
CA HIS A 36 -3.63 -4.10 6.03
C HIS A 36 -4.94 -4.32 5.25
N ASP A 37 -5.70 -3.25 5.03
CA ASP A 37 -7.03 -3.31 4.40
C ASP A 37 -6.98 -3.26 2.86
N LEU A 38 -5.80 -3.20 2.26
CA LEU A 38 -5.66 -3.28 0.80
C LEU A 38 -5.84 -4.73 0.37
N LYS A 39 -6.67 -4.95 -0.65
CA LYS A 39 -6.83 -6.26 -1.31
C LYS A 39 -5.49 -6.87 -1.76
N GLN A 40 -4.48 -6.03 -1.99
CA GLN A 40 -3.13 -6.46 -2.35
C GLN A 40 -2.42 -7.17 -1.19
N ASP A 41 -2.64 -6.78 0.06
CA ASP A 41 -2.03 -7.41 1.24
C ASP A 41 -2.45 -8.87 1.35
N PHE A 42 -3.73 -9.14 1.08
CA PHE A 42 -4.25 -10.51 1.03
C PHE A 42 -3.65 -11.32 -0.12
N ARG A 43 -3.48 -10.73 -1.31
CA ARG A 43 -2.83 -11.38 -2.45
C ARG A 43 -1.37 -11.72 -2.15
N GLN A 44 -0.64 -10.81 -1.52
CA GLN A 44 0.76 -11.04 -1.15
C GLN A 44 0.90 -12.08 -0.05
N TRP A 45 0.02 -12.05 0.95
CA TRP A 45 -0.03 -13.08 1.97
C TRP A 45 -0.33 -14.45 1.36
N TYR A 46 -1.31 -14.54 0.45
CA TYR A 46 -1.67 -15.80 -0.22
C TYR A 46 -0.53 -16.34 -1.09
N LYS A 47 0.13 -15.49 -1.89
CA LYS A 47 1.32 -15.88 -2.66
C LYS A 47 2.43 -16.44 -1.77
N LYS A 48 2.68 -15.77 -0.64
CA LYS A 48 3.69 -16.23 0.33
C LYS A 48 3.28 -17.53 1.00
N PHE A 49 2.00 -17.68 1.30
CA PHE A 49 1.44 -18.91 1.85
C PHE A 49 1.57 -20.07 0.86
N GLU A 50 1.19 -19.90 -0.41
CA GLU A 50 1.38 -20.91 -1.45
C GLU A 50 2.86 -21.29 -1.62
N PHE A 51 3.76 -20.31 -1.62
CA PHE A 51 5.21 -20.57 -1.70
C PHE A 51 5.71 -21.44 -0.54
N VAL A 52 5.27 -21.15 0.69
CA VAL A 52 5.69 -21.90 1.89
C VAL A 52 5.03 -23.28 1.99
N MET A 53 3.80 -23.44 1.51
CA MET A 53 3.05 -24.70 1.63
C MET A 53 3.32 -25.71 0.50
N CYS A 54 3.89 -25.26 -0.62
CA CYS A 54 4.30 -26.12 -1.74
C CYS A 54 5.80 -26.50 -1.71
N GLU A 55 6.53 -26.13 -0.64
CA GLU A 55 7.79 -26.76 -0.22
C GLU A 55 7.51 -27.97 0.68
#